data_AF-M2SMF5-F1
#
_entry.id   AF-M2SMF5-F1
#
_cell.length_a   1.000
_cell.length_b   1.000
_cell.length_c   1.000
_cell.angle_alpha   90.00
_cell.angle_beta   90.00
_cell.angle_gamma   90.00
#
_symmetry.space_group_name_H-M   'P 1'
#
loop_
_entity.id
_entity.type
_entity.pdbx_description
1 polymer ?
#
loop_
_entity_poly.entity_id
_entity_poly.type
_entity_poly.pdbx_seq_one_letter_code
_entity_poly.pdbx_strand_id
1 'polypeptide(L)'
;MAHPKIPASVILSPRELKLYKRWQCLHANIRPNEQGYIPTAGEYEDFQQWLKRQDSGYFSDIFDDITGHIAPPTSETNKSTSNSPVASVCQHTMHPTAAGQLQSRCPVCTIDMHVKYMHVLSQALENAGGRAPSCTLTSSEHQDTVYNAWCKGKIGALKELSVIENMAAQEAEWSARHPEESHENVQTASKALDLYWAETTGRVDERPRPKRDSAVAFAEDTDFEPGRPNPYFHRRSPRYEPGKYTVVDNGDDHDEDMISEDSEDYSHAKSFHVTGAEEPVTELLESFQNLDTIDEIEDDDGDSDWEDVESDDEYSDEDSEGSCTYWEVEEEASFIVFGED
;
A
#
# COMPACT_ATOMS: atom_id res chain seq x y z
N MET A 1 -19.39 19.66 -1.97
CA MET A 1 -18.18 20.38 -1.54
C MET A 1 -17.09 20.06 -2.54
N ALA A 2 -16.37 21.04 -3.06
CA ALA A 2 -15.29 20.78 -4.02
C ALA A 2 -14.16 20.03 -3.30
N HIS A 3 -13.75 18.88 -3.83
CA HIS A 3 -12.61 18.16 -3.27
C HIS A 3 -11.34 19.01 -3.47
N PRO A 4 -10.54 19.24 -2.43
CA PRO A 4 -9.29 19.97 -2.59
C PRO A 4 -8.41 19.26 -3.62
N LYS A 5 -7.92 20.04 -4.57
CA LYS A 5 -7.07 19.61 -5.66
C LYS A 5 -5.65 19.43 -5.11
N ILE A 6 -5.29 18.21 -4.75
CA ILE A 6 -3.99 17.89 -4.13
C ILE A 6 -2.95 17.65 -5.23
N PRO A 7 -1.81 18.37 -5.24
CA PRO A 7 -0.79 18.19 -6.27
C PRO A 7 -0.07 16.84 -6.14
N ALA A 8 0.31 16.23 -7.27
CA ALA A 8 1.06 14.97 -7.31
C ALA A 8 2.52 15.12 -6.83
N SER A 9 3.03 16.35 -6.72
CA SER A 9 4.35 16.65 -6.14
C SER A 9 4.49 16.23 -4.67
N VAL A 10 3.40 15.83 -4.03
CA VAL A 10 3.40 15.23 -2.69
C VAL A 10 4.10 13.87 -2.67
N ILE A 11 3.97 13.07 -3.74
CA ILE A 11 4.52 11.71 -3.82
C ILE A 11 5.50 11.51 -4.98
N LEU A 12 5.51 12.40 -5.98
CA LEU A 12 6.38 12.33 -7.14
C LEU A 12 7.50 13.37 -7.03
N SER A 13 8.73 12.95 -7.37
CA SER A 13 9.84 13.89 -7.55
C SER A 13 9.56 14.88 -8.70
N PRO A 14 10.28 16.02 -8.77
CA PRO A 14 10.10 16.98 -9.87
C PRO A 14 10.30 16.36 -11.27
N ARG A 15 11.22 15.41 -11.41
CA ARG A 15 11.46 14.66 -12.65
C ARG A 15 10.28 13.75 -12.98
N GLU A 16 9.82 12.95 -12.02
CA GLU A 16 8.67 12.06 -12.22
C GLU A 16 7.38 12.83 -12.47
N LEU A 17 7.20 14.02 -11.86
CA LEU A 17 6.02 14.85 -12.09
C LEU A 17 5.93 15.34 -13.55
N LYS A 18 7.05 15.70 -14.17
CA LYS A 18 7.10 16.06 -15.61
C LYS A 18 6.69 14.86 -16.47
N LEU A 19 7.23 13.68 -16.17
CA LEU A 19 6.92 12.43 -16.86
C LEU A 19 5.46 12.01 -16.65
N TYR A 20 4.92 12.17 -15.45
CA TYR A 20 3.53 11.86 -15.11
C TYR A 20 2.56 12.76 -15.87
N LYS A 21 2.82 14.06 -15.96
CA LYS A 21 2.01 14.97 -16.80
C LYS A 21 2.02 14.55 -18.26
N ARG A 22 3.19 14.17 -18.79
CA ARG A 22 3.32 13.63 -20.16
C ARG A 22 2.48 12.35 -20.33
N TRP A 23 2.57 11.43 -19.37
CA TRP A 23 1.76 10.20 -19.38
C TRP A 23 0.26 10.52 -19.33
N GLN A 24 -0.19 11.46 -18.50
CA GLN A 24 -1.59 11.88 -18.42
C GLN A 24 -2.10 12.46 -19.75
N CYS A 25 -1.27 13.26 -20.45
CA CYS A 25 -1.59 13.77 -21.78
C CYS A 25 -1.78 12.66 -22.82
N LEU A 26 -0.96 11.61 -22.76
CA LEU A 26 -0.92 10.56 -23.77
C LEU A 26 -1.95 9.44 -23.52
N HIS A 27 -2.19 9.09 -22.25
CA HIS A 27 -2.89 7.86 -21.90
C HIS A 27 -4.17 8.06 -21.08
N ALA A 28 -4.26 9.12 -20.28
CA ALA A 28 -5.36 9.28 -19.33
C ALA A 28 -6.55 10.11 -19.86
N ASN A 29 -6.42 10.73 -21.04
CA ASN A 29 -7.42 11.66 -21.61
C ASN A 29 -7.85 12.78 -20.62
N ILE A 30 -6.96 13.15 -19.69
CA ILE A 30 -7.22 14.14 -18.66
C ILE A 30 -7.05 15.54 -19.25
N ARG A 31 -8.00 16.43 -18.95
CA ARG A 31 -7.97 17.82 -19.41
C ARG A 31 -6.71 18.52 -18.89
N PRO A 32 -6.10 19.46 -19.63
CA PRO A 32 -4.89 20.15 -19.18
C PRO A 32 -5.00 20.82 -17.80
N ASN A 33 -6.19 21.26 -17.40
CA ASN A 33 -6.46 21.89 -16.09
C ASN A 33 -6.62 20.89 -14.92
N GLU A 34 -6.66 19.58 -15.23
CA GLU A 34 -6.79 18.44 -14.33
C GLU A 34 -5.49 17.65 -14.21
N GLN A 35 -4.44 18.05 -14.92
CA GLN A 35 -3.14 17.39 -14.89
C GLN A 35 -2.30 17.78 -13.68
N GLY A 36 -1.43 16.87 -13.25
CA GLY A 36 -0.50 17.09 -12.13
C GLY A 36 -1.13 17.00 -10.75
N TYR A 37 -2.38 16.55 -10.63
CA TYR A 37 -2.97 16.17 -9.33
C TYR A 37 -2.64 14.73 -8.96
N ILE A 38 -2.76 14.45 -7.67
CA ILE A 38 -2.45 13.14 -7.10
C ILE A 38 -3.21 12.00 -7.82
N PRO A 39 -2.50 10.95 -8.29
CA PRO A 39 -3.11 9.81 -8.97
C PRO A 39 -4.05 9.02 -8.06
N THR A 40 -4.95 8.26 -8.66
CA THR A 40 -5.56 7.08 -8.05
C THR A 40 -4.54 5.93 -7.98
N ALA A 41 -4.80 4.89 -7.18
CA ALA A 41 -3.88 3.73 -7.13
C ALA A 41 -3.72 3.07 -8.51
N GLY A 42 -4.82 2.98 -9.29
CA GLY A 42 -4.82 2.55 -10.70
C GLY A 42 -3.89 3.37 -11.57
N GLU A 43 -4.09 4.69 -11.60
CA GLU A 43 -3.26 5.59 -12.40
C GLU A 43 -1.79 5.57 -11.97
N TYR A 44 -1.52 5.42 -10.66
CA TYR A 44 -0.16 5.32 -10.16
C TYR A 44 0.54 4.06 -10.67
N GLU A 45 -0.11 2.89 -10.57
CA GLU A 45 0.44 1.63 -11.08
C GLU A 45 0.62 1.65 -12.59
N ASP A 46 -0.36 2.15 -13.35
CA ASP A 46 -0.26 2.24 -14.80
C ASP A 46 0.88 3.19 -15.23
N PHE A 47 1.08 4.29 -14.49
CA PHE A 47 2.22 5.18 -14.67
C PHE A 47 3.56 4.50 -14.33
N GLN A 48 3.64 3.75 -13.24
CA GLN A 48 4.85 3.01 -12.86
C GLN A 48 5.21 1.93 -13.89
N GLN A 49 4.21 1.25 -14.45
CA GLN A 49 4.43 0.30 -15.55
C GLN A 49 4.92 0.99 -16.82
N TRP A 50 4.35 2.16 -17.15
CA TRP A 50 4.82 2.96 -18.26
C TRP A 50 6.27 3.44 -18.08
N LEU A 51 6.65 3.89 -16.88
CA LEU A 51 8.04 4.27 -16.56
C LEU A 51 9.00 3.09 -16.77
N LYS A 52 8.65 1.90 -16.24
CA LYS A 52 9.48 0.69 -16.42
C LYS A 52 9.70 0.35 -17.89
N ARG A 53 8.68 0.51 -18.74
CA ARG A 53 8.81 0.33 -20.20
C ARG A 53 9.76 1.34 -20.82
N GLN A 54 9.71 2.61 -20.40
CA GLN A 54 10.64 3.63 -20.90
C GLN A 54 12.09 3.37 -20.46
N ASP A 55 12.31 2.99 -19.21
CA ASP A 55 13.65 2.78 -18.65
C ASP A 55 14.32 1.49 -19.14
N SER A 56 13.52 0.48 -19.50
CA SER A 56 14.02 -0.82 -19.95
C SER A 56 14.71 -0.82 -21.33
N GLY A 57 14.76 0.35 -21.99
CA GLY A 57 15.41 0.53 -23.29
C GLY A 57 14.68 -0.20 -24.43
N TYR A 58 15.17 -0.06 -25.66
CA TYR A 58 14.56 -0.66 -26.86
C TYR A 58 14.48 -2.21 -26.84
N PHE A 59 15.13 -2.87 -25.89
CA PHE A 59 15.34 -4.33 -25.93
C PHE A 59 14.30 -5.16 -25.16
N SER A 60 13.59 -4.59 -24.20
CA SER A 60 12.65 -5.30 -23.32
C SER A 60 11.29 -5.60 -23.98
N ASP A 61 10.75 -4.66 -24.76
CA ASP A 61 9.47 -4.85 -25.46
C ASP A 61 9.51 -6.04 -26.46
N ILE A 62 10.71 -6.37 -26.96
CA ILE A 62 10.90 -7.50 -27.88
C ILE A 62 10.71 -8.84 -27.16
N PHE A 63 11.07 -8.94 -25.87
CA PHE A 63 11.02 -10.22 -25.16
C PHE A 63 9.60 -10.56 -24.65
N ASP A 64 8.79 -9.57 -24.31
CA ASP A 64 7.39 -9.82 -23.91
C ASP A 64 6.57 -10.37 -25.09
N ASP A 65 6.80 -9.88 -26.30
CA ASP A 65 6.13 -10.39 -27.53
C ASP A 65 6.60 -11.81 -27.87
N ILE A 66 7.90 -12.09 -27.74
CA ILE A 66 8.47 -13.42 -28.02
C ILE A 66 7.99 -14.47 -26.99
N THR A 67 7.77 -14.08 -25.73
CA THR A 67 7.31 -15.02 -24.70
C THR A 67 5.92 -15.58 -25.01
N GLY A 68 5.06 -14.78 -25.64
CA GLY A 68 3.76 -15.24 -26.18
C GLY A 68 3.89 -16.26 -27.32
N HIS A 69 5.01 -16.25 -28.06
CA HIS A 69 5.27 -17.15 -29.18
C HIS A 69 6.08 -18.41 -28.81
N ILE A 70 6.83 -18.39 -27.72
CA ILE A 70 7.61 -19.55 -27.23
C ILE A 70 6.79 -20.46 -26.33
N ALA A 71 5.65 -19.99 -25.81
CA ALA A 71 4.72 -20.85 -25.08
C ALA A 71 4.37 -22.06 -25.97
N PRO A 72 4.79 -23.29 -25.60
CA PRO A 72 4.51 -24.46 -26.42
C PRO A 72 2.99 -24.54 -26.60
N PRO A 73 2.49 -24.92 -27.79
CA PRO A 73 1.07 -25.16 -27.97
C PRO A 73 0.71 -26.29 -27.00
N THR A 74 0.17 -25.92 -25.84
CA THR A 74 -0.22 -26.85 -24.79
C THR A 74 -1.36 -27.67 -25.35
N SER A 75 -0.96 -28.77 -25.95
CA SER A 75 -1.77 -29.79 -26.57
C SER A 75 -2.32 -30.69 -25.47
N GLU A 76 -3.08 -30.11 -24.55
CA GLU A 76 -3.88 -30.82 -23.55
C GLU A 76 -5.16 -30.01 -23.38
N THR A 77 -6.13 -30.06 -24.29
CA THR A 77 -7.14 -31.15 -24.40
C THR A 77 -7.33 -32.04 -23.18
N ASN A 78 -7.10 -31.54 -21.97
CA ASN A 78 -7.78 -32.05 -20.80
C ASN A 78 -9.12 -31.32 -20.70
N LYS A 79 -10.18 -32.09 -20.49
CA LYS A 79 -11.55 -31.65 -20.30
C LYS A 79 -11.67 -30.75 -19.06
N SER A 80 -11.23 -29.50 -19.14
CA SER A 80 -11.41 -28.51 -18.08
C SER A 80 -12.64 -27.67 -18.40
N THR A 81 -13.79 -28.21 -18.04
CA THR A 81 -15.10 -27.56 -18.06
C THR A 81 -15.22 -26.50 -16.97
N SER A 82 -14.36 -25.48 -16.97
CA SER A 82 -14.61 -24.29 -16.18
C SER A 82 -14.25 -23.05 -17.00
N ASN A 83 -15.29 -22.34 -17.42
CA ASN A 83 -15.21 -21.05 -18.12
C ASN A 83 -14.76 -19.95 -17.15
N SER A 84 -13.60 -20.14 -16.52
CA SER A 84 -13.04 -19.17 -15.58
C SER A 84 -12.57 -17.93 -16.36
N PRO A 85 -13.05 -16.73 -16.02
CA PRO A 85 -12.64 -15.50 -16.70
C PRO A 85 -11.17 -15.17 -16.42
N VAL A 86 -10.52 -14.50 -17.36
CA VAL A 86 -9.12 -14.04 -17.26
C VAL A 86 -9.10 -12.51 -17.30
N ALA A 87 -8.35 -11.88 -16.40
CA ALA A 87 -8.21 -10.43 -16.35
C ALA A 87 -7.38 -9.91 -17.54
N SER A 88 -7.79 -8.80 -18.17
CA SER A 88 -7.17 -8.35 -19.43
C SER A 88 -5.76 -7.77 -19.29
N VAL A 89 -5.43 -7.16 -18.15
CA VAL A 89 -4.14 -6.51 -17.91
C VAL A 89 -3.14 -7.46 -17.26
N CYS A 90 -3.52 -8.12 -16.17
CA CYS A 90 -2.61 -9.00 -15.43
C CYS A 90 -2.64 -10.46 -15.89
N GLN A 91 -3.54 -10.83 -16.80
CA GLN A 91 -3.68 -12.18 -17.37
C GLN A 91 -3.88 -13.32 -16.36
N HIS A 92 -4.27 -12.98 -15.13
CA HIS A 92 -4.56 -13.96 -14.10
C HIS A 92 -5.97 -14.55 -14.26
N THR A 93 -6.08 -15.86 -14.10
CA THR A 93 -7.35 -16.58 -13.99
C THR A 93 -8.09 -16.19 -12.72
N MET A 94 -9.36 -15.80 -12.87
CA MET A 94 -10.26 -15.37 -11.80
C MET A 94 -11.35 -16.40 -11.53
N HIS A 95 -12.05 -16.23 -10.41
CA HIS A 95 -13.10 -17.14 -9.97
C HIS A 95 -14.29 -17.15 -10.97
N PRO A 96 -14.95 -18.31 -11.19
CA PRO A 96 -16.10 -18.40 -12.11
C PRO A 96 -17.26 -17.44 -11.80
N THR A 97 -17.40 -16.98 -10.55
CA THR A 97 -18.40 -15.95 -10.17
C THR A 97 -18.17 -14.61 -10.84
N ALA A 98 -16.93 -14.31 -11.24
CA ALA A 98 -16.60 -13.11 -12.00
C ALA A 98 -16.96 -13.26 -13.50
N ALA A 99 -17.47 -14.41 -13.95
CA ALA A 99 -17.83 -14.61 -15.34
C ALA A 99 -18.91 -13.60 -15.76
N GLY A 100 -18.65 -12.89 -16.86
CA GLY A 100 -19.51 -11.81 -17.35
C GLY A 100 -19.16 -10.41 -16.84
N GLN A 101 -18.23 -10.27 -15.88
CA GLN A 101 -17.66 -8.98 -15.50
C GLN A 101 -16.32 -8.76 -16.20
N LEU A 102 -16.22 -7.70 -17.00
CA LEU A 102 -14.97 -7.29 -17.62
C LEU A 102 -14.12 -6.55 -16.59
N GLN A 103 -13.31 -7.28 -15.83
CA GLN A 103 -12.30 -6.70 -14.93
C GLN A 103 -10.95 -6.60 -15.65
N SER A 104 -10.33 -5.42 -15.56
CA SER A 104 -9.00 -5.20 -16.11
C SER A 104 -7.92 -5.95 -15.31
N ARG A 105 -8.05 -6.01 -13.99
CA ARG A 105 -7.13 -6.66 -13.06
C ARG A 105 -7.88 -7.64 -12.17
N CYS A 106 -7.22 -8.73 -11.77
CA CYS A 106 -7.80 -9.67 -10.80
C CYS A 106 -7.82 -9.05 -9.39
N PRO A 107 -8.66 -9.57 -8.46
CA PRO A 107 -8.79 -9.02 -7.10
C PRO A 107 -7.46 -8.90 -6.36
N VAL A 108 -6.56 -9.88 -6.52
CA VAL A 108 -5.24 -9.91 -5.89
C VAL A 108 -4.35 -8.77 -6.40
N CYS A 109 -4.28 -8.55 -7.71
CA CYS A 109 -3.51 -7.44 -8.29
C CYS A 109 -4.11 -6.07 -7.93
N THR A 110 -5.44 -5.99 -7.79
CA THR A 110 -6.10 -4.76 -7.34
C THR A 110 -5.67 -4.39 -5.92
N ILE A 111 -5.70 -5.34 -4.97
CA ILE A 111 -5.23 -5.08 -3.60
C ILE A 111 -3.75 -4.76 -3.55
N ASP A 112 -2.90 -5.55 -4.23
CA ASP A 112 -1.45 -5.35 -4.24
C ASP A 112 -1.06 -3.93 -4.69
N MET A 113 -1.73 -3.42 -5.73
CA MET A 113 -1.59 -2.04 -6.18
C MET A 113 -2.00 -1.02 -5.11
N HIS A 114 -3.15 -1.22 -4.44
CA HIS A 114 -3.60 -0.32 -3.38
C HIS A 114 -2.65 -0.33 -2.18
N VAL A 115 -2.13 -1.49 -1.81
CA VAL A 115 -1.11 -1.67 -0.76
C VAL A 115 0.15 -0.89 -1.11
N LYS A 116 0.73 -1.09 -2.30
CA LYS A 116 1.92 -0.36 -2.76
C LYS A 116 1.69 1.15 -2.76
N TYR A 117 0.53 1.58 -3.27
CA TYR A 117 0.18 2.99 -3.29
C TYR A 117 0.05 3.59 -1.88
N MET A 118 -0.54 2.85 -0.94
CA MET A 118 -0.62 3.27 0.46
C MET A 118 0.74 3.32 1.14
N HIS A 119 1.68 2.44 0.78
CA HIS A 119 3.05 2.49 1.29
C HIS A 119 3.74 3.79 0.86
N VAL A 120 3.66 4.15 -0.43
CA VAL A 120 4.21 5.41 -0.96
C VAL A 120 3.63 6.64 -0.26
N LEU A 121 2.31 6.66 -0.04
CA LEU A 121 1.65 7.75 0.67
C LEU A 121 2.06 7.83 2.15
N SER A 122 2.27 6.67 2.78
CA SER A 122 2.68 6.61 4.19
C SER A 122 4.12 7.11 4.34
N GLN A 123 5.02 6.72 3.43
CA GLN A 123 6.38 7.24 3.37
C GLN A 123 6.40 8.76 3.14
N ALA A 124 5.57 9.27 2.22
CA ALA A 124 5.46 10.71 2.01
C ALA A 124 4.96 11.44 3.27
N LEU A 125 4.01 10.86 4.00
CA LEU A 125 3.51 11.41 5.26
C LEU A 125 4.58 11.41 6.35
N GLU A 126 5.35 10.33 6.47
CA GLU A 126 6.49 10.24 7.40
C GLU A 126 7.56 11.29 7.09
N ASN A 127 7.93 11.44 5.81
CA ASN A 127 8.87 12.46 5.36
C ASN A 127 8.38 13.90 5.63
N ALA A 128 7.05 14.12 5.65
CA ALA A 128 6.44 15.40 6.00
C ALA A 128 6.32 15.64 7.53
N GLY A 129 6.90 14.78 8.37
CA GLY A 129 6.85 14.87 9.83
C GLY A 129 5.68 14.12 10.47
N GLY A 130 5.05 13.20 9.74
CA GLY A 130 3.95 12.36 10.22
C GLY A 130 2.64 13.12 10.41
N ARG A 131 1.75 12.58 11.26
CA ARG A 131 0.52 13.28 11.67
C ARG A 131 0.86 14.30 12.75
N ALA A 132 0.45 15.55 12.54
CA ALA A 132 0.62 16.59 13.55
C ALA A 132 0.01 16.14 14.89
N PRO A 133 0.77 16.19 16.00
CA PRO A 133 0.25 15.89 17.32
C PRO A 133 -0.96 16.76 17.61
N SER A 134 -2.03 16.16 18.15
CA SER A 134 -3.26 16.90 18.46
C SER A 134 -3.08 18.01 19.51
N CYS A 135 -1.90 18.07 20.16
CA CYS A 135 -1.52 19.08 21.13
C CYS A 135 -0.64 20.22 20.57
N THR A 136 -0.07 20.09 19.37
CA THR A 136 0.71 21.16 18.72
C THR A 136 -0.20 21.95 17.79
N LEU A 137 -0.48 23.21 18.14
CA LEU A 137 -1.53 24.05 17.55
C LEU A 137 -1.32 24.49 16.08
N THR A 138 -0.25 24.08 15.40
CA THR A 138 0.00 24.45 14.00
C THR A 138 0.65 23.31 13.22
N SER A 139 -0.14 22.55 12.46
CA SER A 139 0.38 21.73 11.35
C SER A 139 0.88 22.64 10.23
N SER A 140 1.87 22.18 9.46
CA SER A 140 2.28 22.89 8.25
C SER A 140 1.27 22.64 7.11
N GLU A 141 1.10 23.61 6.20
CA GLU A 141 0.24 23.44 5.02
C GLU A 141 0.65 22.23 4.17
N HIS A 142 1.96 21.99 4.05
CA HIS A 142 2.50 20.83 3.36
C HIS A 142 2.07 19.52 4.05
N GLN A 143 2.24 19.43 5.37
CA GLN A 143 1.83 18.27 6.16
C GLN A 143 0.33 17.99 6.03
N ASP A 144 -0.51 19.03 6.08
CA ASP A 144 -1.96 18.89 5.89
C ASP A 144 -2.29 18.40 4.47
N THR A 145 -1.58 18.89 3.46
CA THR A 145 -1.74 18.46 2.07
C THR A 145 -1.38 16.98 1.90
N VAL A 146 -0.26 16.53 2.48
CA VAL A 146 0.17 15.12 2.45
C VAL A 146 -0.79 14.23 3.24
N TYR A 147 -1.27 14.68 4.39
CA TYR A 147 -2.24 13.95 5.19
C TYR A 147 -3.59 13.79 4.46
N ASN A 148 -4.05 14.84 3.76
CA ASN A 148 -5.24 14.77 2.92
C ASN A 148 -5.06 13.78 1.76
N ALA A 149 -3.88 13.74 1.15
CA ALA A 149 -3.52 12.75 0.13
C ALA A 149 -3.59 11.32 0.66
N TRP A 150 -2.95 11.08 1.81
CA TRP A 150 -2.98 9.79 2.50
C TRP A 150 -4.41 9.34 2.85
N CYS A 151 -5.24 10.26 3.39
CA CYS A 151 -6.64 9.98 3.66
C CYS A 151 -7.43 9.62 2.39
N LYS A 152 -7.19 10.33 1.28
CA LYS A 152 -7.82 10.04 -0.01
C LYS A 152 -7.43 8.65 -0.52
N GLY A 153 -6.14 8.30 -0.44
CA GLY A 153 -5.64 6.96 -0.77
C GLY A 153 -6.30 5.88 0.09
N LYS A 154 -6.37 6.10 1.41
CA LYS A 154 -7.00 5.17 2.36
C LYS A 154 -8.48 4.96 2.07
N ILE A 155 -9.23 6.02 1.78
CA ILE A 155 -10.64 5.91 1.37
C ILE A 155 -10.77 5.13 0.06
N GLY A 156 -9.87 5.35 -0.90
CA GLY A 156 -9.81 4.59 -2.15
C GLY A 156 -9.61 3.10 -1.91
N ALA A 157 -8.61 2.74 -1.09
CA ALA A 157 -8.34 1.35 -0.73
C ALA A 157 -9.51 0.69 0.00
N LEU A 158 -10.15 1.39 0.96
CA LEU A 158 -11.31 0.85 1.68
C LEU A 158 -12.53 0.62 0.78
N LYS A 159 -12.74 1.47 -0.24
CA LYS A 159 -13.81 1.25 -1.22
C LYS A 159 -13.57 -0.03 -2.02
N GLU A 160 -12.36 -0.23 -2.52
CA GLU A 160 -12.03 -1.47 -3.24
C GLU A 160 -12.08 -2.69 -2.33
N LEU A 161 -11.60 -2.58 -1.09
CA LEU A 161 -11.71 -3.66 -0.11
C LEU A 161 -13.18 -4.08 0.10
N SER A 162 -14.10 -3.12 0.22
CA SER A 162 -15.54 -3.42 0.36
C SER A 162 -16.14 -4.14 -0.87
N VAL A 163 -15.65 -3.85 -2.07
CA VAL A 163 -16.05 -4.57 -3.29
C VAL A 163 -15.54 -6.00 -3.23
N ILE A 164 -14.28 -6.19 -2.83
CA ILE A 164 -13.63 -7.50 -2.73
C ILE A 164 -14.25 -8.34 -1.61
N GLU A 165 -14.65 -7.76 -0.49
CA GLU A 165 -15.40 -8.46 0.58
C GLU A 165 -16.73 -9.03 0.04
N ASN A 166 -17.47 -8.24 -0.74
CA ASN A 166 -18.69 -8.71 -1.38
C ASN A 166 -18.41 -9.82 -2.40
N MET A 167 -17.32 -9.73 -3.17
CA MET A 167 -16.90 -10.79 -4.09
C MET A 167 -16.53 -12.07 -3.33
N ALA A 168 -15.79 -11.97 -2.23
CA ALA A 168 -15.39 -13.12 -1.41
C ALA A 168 -16.61 -13.84 -0.81
N ALA A 169 -17.64 -13.10 -0.39
CA ALA A 169 -18.90 -13.68 0.05
C ALA A 169 -19.59 -14.48 -1.07
N GLN A 170 -19.62 -13.95 -2.30
CA GLN A 170 -20.17 -14.65 -3.47
C GLN A 170 -19.36 -15.89 -3.84
N GLU A 171 -18.03 -15.82 -3.76
CA GLU A 171 -17.13 -16.96 -3.95
C GLU A 171 -17.40 -18.07 -2.92
N ALA A 172 -17.58 -17.71 -1.64
CA ALA A 172 -17.91 -18.66 -0.58
C ALA A 172 -19.27 -19.33 -0.81
N GLU A 173 -20.30 -18.56 -1.18
CA GLU A 173 -21.62 -19.11 -1.52
C GLU A 173 -21.56 -20.05 -2.73
N TRP A 174 -20.76 -19.69 -3.74
CA TRP A 174 -20.60 -20.50 -4.93
C TRP A 174 -19.84 -21.80 -4.61
N SER A 175 -18.79 -21.72 -3.80
CA SER A 175 -17.96 -22.86 -3.37
C SER A 175 -18.78 -23.85 -2.54
N ALA A 176 -19.71 -23.36 -1.70
CA ALA A 176 -20.62 -24.21 -0.95
C ALA A 176 -21.58 -25.02 -1.85
N ARG A 177 -21.88 -24.53 -3.06
CA ARG A 177 -22.70 -25.22 -4.06
C ARG A 177 -21.88 -26.14 -4.97
N HIS A 178 -20.58 -25.95 -5.06
CA HIS A 178 -19.68 -26.68 -5.96
C HIS A 178 -18.42 -27.19 -5.21
N PRO A 179 -18.57 -28.09 -4.21
CA PRO A 179 -17.45 -28.54 -3.38
C PRO A 179 -16.42 -29.42 -4.14
N GLU A 180 -16.76 -29.89 -5.34
CA GLU A 180 -15.89 -30.75 -6.16
C GLU A 180 -14.90 -29.97 -7.02
N GLU A 181 -15.06 -28.65 -7.17
CA GLU A 181 -14.17 -27.82 -7.98
C GLU A 181 -12.98 -27.30 -7.16
N SER A 182 -11.76 -27.56 -7.65
CA SER A 182 -10.53 -27.03 -7.06
C SER A 182 -10.13 -25.70 -7.71
N HIS A 183 -9.71 -24.73 -6.89
CA HIS A 183 -9.37 -23.36 -7.31
C HIS A 183 -7.93 -22.97 -6.95
N GLU A 184 -6.99 -23.92 -6.96
CA GLU A 184 -5.60 -23.69 -6.53
C GLU A 184 -4.93 -22.54 -7.33
N ASN A 185 -5.07 -22.53 -8.66
CA ASN A 185 -4.43 -21.54 -9.55
C ASN A 185 -5.30 -20.30 -9.84
N VAL A 186 -6.41 -20.13 -9.12
CA VAL A 186 -7.34 -19.02 -9.33
C VAL A 186 -7.01 -17.88 -8.36
N GLN A 187 -6.96 -16.64 -8.86
CA GLN A 187 -6.81 -15.45 -8.04
C GLN A 187 -8.20 -15.04 -7.52
N THR A 188 -8.56 -15.55 -6.34
CA THR A 188 -9.85 -15.32 -5.68
C THR A 188 -9.85 -14.04 -4.85
N ALA A 189 -11.04 -13.49 -4.59
CA ALA A 189 -11.24 -12.37 -3.69
C ALA A 189 -10.84 -12.72 -2.25
N SER A 190 -11.07 -13.96 -1.79
CA SER A 190 -10.56 -14.41 -0.48
C SER A 190 -9.05 -14.27 -0.36
N LYS A 191 -8.28 -14.72 -1.37
CA LYS A 191 -6.81 -14.56 -1.39
C LYS A 191 -6.39 -13.08 -1.34
N ALA A 192 -7.15 -12.20 -2.00
CA ALA A 192 -6.87 -10.77 -1.99
C ALA A 192 -7.09 -10.15 -0.60
N LEU A 193 -8.11 -10.57 0.14
CA LEU A 193 -8.33 -10.15 1.53
C LEU A 193 -7.21 -10.64 2.45
N ASP A 194 -6.81 -11.91 2.32
CA ASP A 194 -5.72 -12.47 3.10
C ASP A 194 -4.42 -11.68 2.90
N LEU A 195 -4.10 -11.32 1.64
CA LEU A 195 -2.96 -10.48 1.30
C LEU A 195 -3.05 -9.09 1.95
N TYR A 196 -4.22 -8.44 1.87
CA TYR A 196 -4.42 -7.12 2.48
C TYR A 196 -4.19 -7.15 3.99
N TRP A 197 -4.77 -8.13 4.69
CA TRP A 197 -4.66 -8.24 6.13
C TRP A 197 -3.26 -8.62 6.58
N ALA A 198 -2.59 -9.53 5.86
CA ALA A 198 -1.21 -9.90 6.13
C ALA A 198 -0.28 -8.67 6.10
N GLU A 199 -0.43 -7.82 5.07
CA GLU A 199 0.39 -6.62 4.93
C GLU A 199 0.04 -5.54 5.95
N THR A 200 -1.26 -5.26 6.16
CA THR A 200 -1.68 -4.10 6.97
C THR A 200 -1.65 -4.35 8.48
N THR A 201 -1.80 -5.59 8.92
CA THR A 201 -1.80 -5.92 10.36
C THR A 201 -0.47 -6.47 10.84
N GLY A 202 0.49 -6.74 9.94
CA GLY A 202 1.77 -7.35 10.26
C GLY A 202 1.65 -8.77 10.83
N ARG A 203 0.43 -9.34 10.88
CA ARG A 203 0.21 -10.73 11.24
C ARG A 203 0.32 -11.58 9.99
N VAL A 204 1.56 -12.01 9.72
CA VAL A 204 1.73 -13.33 9.14
C VAL A 204 1.06 -14.29 10.11
N ASP A 205 0.02 -14.99 9.66
CA ASP A 205 -0.57 -16.09 10.43
C ASP A 205 0.56 -17.06 10.81
N GLU A 206 1.11 -16.91 12.02
CA GLU A 206 1.60 -18.06 12.73
C GLU A 206 0.42 -19.01 12.79
N ARG A 207 0.48 -20.08 11.96
CA ARG A 207 -0.49 -21.18 11.97
C ARG A 207 -1.00 -21.34 13.39
N PRO A 208 -2.31 -21.28 13.65
CA PRO A 208 -2.83 -21.38 14.99
C PRO A 208 -2.24 -22.63 15.63
N ARG A 209 -1.25 -22.43 16.51
CA ARG A 209 -0.65 -23.53 17.25
C ARG A 209 -1.83 -24.17 17.98
N PRO A 210 -1.95 -25.50 17.97
CA PRO A 210 -3.07 -26.15 18.62
C PRO A 210 -3.15 -25.62 20.05
N LYS A 211 -4.19 -24.83 20.33
CA LYS A 211 -4.45 -24.34 21.68
C LYS A 211 -4.60 -25.60 22.52
N ARG A 212 -3.60 -25.91 23.34
CA ARG A 212 -3.79 -26.90 24.40
C ARG A 212 -4.86 -26.28 25.29
N ASP A 213 -5.98 -26.96 25.44
CA ASP A 213 -7.01 -26.58 26.41
C ASP A 213 -6.38 -26.65 27.80
N SER A 214 -5.73 -25.57 28.24
CA SER A 214 -5.25 -25.42 29.60
C SER A 214 -6.46 -25.10 30.47
N ALA A 215 -7.19 -26.14 30.86
CA ALA A 215 -8.20 -26.01 31.90
C ALA A 215 -7.48 -25.83 33.23
N VAL A 216 -7.55 -24.61 33.79
CA VAL A 216 -7.11 -24.34 35.16
C VAL A 216 -8.09 -25.05 36.09
N ALA A 217 -7.69 -26.24 36.56
CA ALA A 217 -8.41 -26.99 37.58
C ALA A 217 -7.87 -26.60 38.95
N PHE A 218 -8.74 -26.14 39.84
CA PHE A 218 -8.41 -25.94 41.24
C PHE A 218 -8.46 -27.28 41.98
N ALA A 219 -7.54 -27.50 42.92
CA ALA A 219 -7.51 -28.72 43.73
C ALA A 219 -8.78 -28.82 44.61
N GLU A 220 -9.25 -30.03 44.91
CA GLU A 220 -10.50 -30.27 45.65
C GLU A 220 -10.52 -29.68 47.07
N ASP A 221 -9.35 -29.34 47.62
CA ASP A 221 -9.16 -28.72 48.93
C ASP A 221 -9.01 -27.19 48.88
N THR A 222 -9.21 -26.57 47.71
CA THR A 222 -9.27 -25.11 47.61
C THR A 222 -10.52 -24.58 48.33
N ASP A 223 -10.30 -23.99 49.50
CA ASP A 223 -11.35 -23.43 50.33
C ASP A 223 -11.81 -22.08 49.75
N PHE A 224 -12.95 -22.09 49.07
CA PHE A 224 -13.60 -20.88 48.55
C PHE A 224 -14.44 -20.23 49.65
N GLU A 225 -13.80 -19.76 50.73
CA GLU A 225 -14.48 -18.87 51.67
C GLU A 225 -15.05 -17.65 50.94
N PRO A 226 -16.14 -17.02 51.44
CA PRO A 226 -16.72 -15.82 50.84
C PRO A 226 -15.61 -14.81 50.57
N GLY A 227 -15.35 -14.60 49.28
CA GLY A 227 -14.13 -13.98 48.79
C GLY A 227 -13.73 -12.75 49.61
N ARG A 228 -12.45 -12.69 49.98
CA ARG A 228 -11.87 -11.54 50.64
C ARG A 228 -12.29 -10.28 49.86
N PRO A 229 -12.87 -9.25 50.51
CA PRO A 229 -13.35 -8.07 49.79
C PRO A 229 -12.25 -7.50 48.90
N ASN A 230 -12.58 -7.19 47.64
CA ASN A 230 -11.66 -6.64 46.64
C ASN A 230 -10.71 -5.53 47.19
N PRO A 231 -11.17 -4.60 48.07
CA PRO A 231 -10.30 -3.58 48.65
C PRO A 231 -9.06 -4.09 49.38
N TYR A 232 -9.04 -5.35 49.82
CA TYR A 232 -7.91 -5.92 50.57
C TYR A 232 -6.77 -6.42 49.69
N PHE A 233 -6.98 -6.54 48.37
CA PHE A 233 -5.91 -6.84 47.41
C PHE A 233 -5.17 -5.57 46.96
N HIS A 234 -5.68 -4.39 47.31
CA HIS A 234 -5.06 -3.13 46.95
C HIS A 234 -3.82 -2.91 47.82
N ARG A 235 -2.68 -2.52 47.21
CA ARG A 235 -1.42 -2.19 47.92
C ARG A 235 -1.57 -1.12 49.00
N ARG A 236 -2.63 -0.33 48.95
CA ARG A 236 -2.96 0.74 49.93
C ARG A 236 -3.75 0.23 51.15
N SER A 237 -4.17 -1.04 51.15
CA SER A 237 -4.87 -1.63 52.29
C SER A 237 -3.90 -1.82 53.46
N PRO A 238 -4.26 -1.43 54.70
CA PRO A 238 -3.44 -1.69 55.89
C PRO A 238 -3.31 -3.18 56.23
N ARG A 239 -4.06 -4.05 55.53
CA ARG A 239 -3.97 -5.52 55.64
C ARG A 239 -3.31 -6.18 54.42
N TYR A 240 -2.73 -5.39 53.52
CA TYR A 240 -1.98 -5.93 52.39
C TYR A 240 -0.68 -6.56 52.90
N GLU A 241 -0.47 -7.84 52.60
CA GLU A 241 0.73 -8.59 52.92
C GLU A 241 1.49 -8.83 51.60
N PRO A 242 2.56 -8.06 51.30
CA PRO A 242 3.35 -8.25 50.09
C PRO A 242 3.90 -9.68 50.02
N GLY A 243 3.81 -10.33 48.86
CA GLY A 243 4.42 -11.63 48.62
C GLY A 243 3.63 -12.86 49.08
N LYS A 244 2.58 -12.70 49.90
CA LYS A 244 1.81 -13.85 50.42
C LYS A 244 0.94 -14.54 49.36
N TYR A 245 0.54 -13.79 48.33
CA TYR A 245 -0.34 -14.26 47.26
C TYR A 245 0.33 -14.22 45.88
N THR A 246 1.60 -13.83 45.82
CA THR A 246 2.39 -14.07 44.62
C THR A 246 2.76 -15.54 44.64
N VAL A 247 2.42 -16.25 43.57
CA VAL A 247 2.87 -17.63 43.38
C VAL A 247 4.39 -17.59 43.47
N VAL A 248 4.94 -18.14 44.55
CA VAL A 248 6.38 -18.39 44.64
C VAL A 248 6.61 -19.48 43.62
N ASP A 249 7.23 -19.10 42.51
CA ASP A 249 7.68 -20.02 41.49
C ASP A 249 8.77 -20.89 42.13
N ASN A 250 8.32 -21.98 42.75
CA ASN A 250 9.21 -23.00 43.28
C ASN A 250 9.83 -23.69 42.07
N GLY A 251 10.98 -23.16 41.67
CA GLY A 251 11.83 -23.73 40.66
C GLY A 251 12.17 -25.18 40.99
N ASP A 252 11.56 -26.07 40.22
CA ASP A 252 12.15 -27.30 39.71
C ASP A 252 11.15 -27.82 38.67
N ASP A 253 11.34 -27.41 37.42
CA ASP A 253 11.44 -28.31 36.28
C ASP A 253 11.60 -27.49 34.99
N HIS A 254 12.81 -27.56 34.46
CA HIS A 254 13.13 -27.66 33.04
C HIS A 254 11.96 -27.46 32.04
N ASP A 255 11.94 -26.32 31.35
CA ASP A 255 12.26 -26.23 29.92
C ASP A 255 11.88 -24.86 29.35
N GLU A 256 12.91 -24.15 28.87
CA GLU A 256 12.98 -23.24 27.73
C GLU A 256 11.89 -22.14 27.55
N ASP A 257 12.35 -20.89 27.74
CA ASP A 257 12.02 -19.70 26.96
C ASP A 257 10.53 -19.41 26.67
N MET A 258 9.81 -18.97 27.71
CA MET A 258 8.60 -18.15 27.53
C MET A 258 8.83 -16.74 28.10
N ILE A 259 9.44 -15.88 27.30
CA ILE A 259 9.37 -14.44 27.46
C ILE A 259 7.96 -14.01 27.04
N SER A 260 7.10 -13.69 28.01
CA SER A 260 5.79 -13.10 27.75
C SER A 260 5.97 -11.62 27.34
N GLU A 261 5.67 -11.32 26.08
CA GLU A 261 5.79 -10.00 25.45
C GLU A 261 4.61 -9.04 25.80
N ASP A 262 4.01 -9.19 26.99
CA ASP A 262 2.89 -8.34 27.46
C ASP A 262 3.12 -7.81 28.88
N SER A 263 4.37 -7.44 29.18
CA SER A 263 4.64 -6.53 30.29
C SER A 263 4.82 -5.12 29.73
N GLU A 264 3.79 -4.30 29.88
CA GLU A 264 3.84 -2.86 29.66
C GLU A 264 4.95 -2.23 30.53
N ASP A 265 6.15 -2.07 29.96
CA ASP A 265 7.30 -1.45 30.61
C ASP A 265 7.12 0.08 30.63
N TYR A 266 6.36 0.56 31.61
CA TYR A 266 6.24 1.98 31.95
C TYR A 266 7.37 2.49 32.86
N SER A 267 8.55 1.85 32.90
CA SER A 267 9.60 2.21 33.88
C SER A 267 10.74 3.12 33.37
N HIS A 268 10.71 3.60 32.13
CA HIS A 268 11.67 4.60 31.63
C HIS A 268 11.20 6.06 31.74
N ALA A 269 10.69 6.46 32.90
CA ALA A 269 10.67 7.88 33.27
C ALA A 269 12.04 8.27 33.83
N LYS A 270 12.90 8.86 32.97
CA LYS A 270 14.22 9.38 33.36
C LYS A 270 14.01 10.57 34.31
N SER A 271 14.01 10.31 35.62
CA SER A 271 14.03 11.35 36.64
C SER A 271 15.40 12.04 36.61
N PHE A 272 15.43 13.25 36.08
CA PHE A 272 16.60 14.13 36.20
C PHE A 272 16.71 14.56 37.66
N HIS A 273 17.63 13.93 38.40
CA HIS A 273 18.10 14.43 39.68
C HIS A 273 19.06 15.60 39.41
N VAL A 274 18.59 16.81 39.69
CA VAL A 274 19.42 18.00 39.84
C VAL A 274 20.12 17.90 41.20
N THR A 275 21.42 17.65 41.19
CA THR A 275 22.34 18.01 42.28
C THR A 275 23.71 18.29 41.69
N GLY A 276 24.18 19.51 41.91
CA GLY A 276 25.46 19.99 41.41
C GLY A 276 26.66 19.60 42.28
N ALA A 277 27.77 20.23 41.91
CA ALA A 277 29.10 20.24 42.52
C ALA A 277 30.12 19.21 41.97
N GLU A 278 30.87 19.71 40.98
CA GLU A 278 32.35 19.80 40.99
C GLU A 278 33.23 18.55 40.73
N GLU A 279 34.02 18.71 39.65
CA GLU A 279 35.40 18.24 39.40
C GLU A 279 35.68 16.98 38.53
N PRO A 280 36.80 16.99 37.77
CA PRO A 280 36.92 16.32 36.48
C PRO A 280 37.88 15.12 36.48
N VAL A 281 37.51 14.04 35.79
CA VAL A 281 38.37 12.87 35.51
C VAL A 281 38.05 12.39 34.09
N THR A 282 38.73 12.88 33.06
CA THR A 282 39.86 12.25 32.33
C THR A 282 39.76 10.73 32.11
N GLU A 283 39.92 10.33 30.84
CA GLU A 283 40.23 8.97 30.33
C GLU A 283 39.14 7.89 30.40
N LEU A 284 38.33 7.77 29.31
CA LEU A 284 38.07 6.50 28.61
C LEU A 284 37.06 6.69 27.47
N LEU A 285 37.55 7.03 26.28
CA LEU A 285 36.85 6.78 25.00
C LEU A 285 37.85 6.88 23.83
N GLU A 286 38.90 6.08 23.90
CA GLU A 286 39.57 5.58 22.70
C GLU A 286 38.85 4.28 22.32
N SER A 287 38.05 4.33 21.26
CA SER A 287 37.72 3.22 20.34
C SER A 287 36.34 3.51 19.76
N PHE A 288 36.27 4.28 18.67
CA PHE A 288 35.25 4.24 17.59
C PHE A 288 35.49 5.39 16.59
N GLN A 289 36.72 5.52 16.10
CA GLN A 289 37.05 6.37 14.94
C GLN A 289 38.14 5.67 14.14
N ASN A 290 37.76 5.05 13.01
CA ASN A 290 38.52 4.96 11.76
C ASN A 290 37.87 3.97 10.78
N LEU A 291 37.98 4.30 9.48
CA LEU A 291 37.33 3.79 8.27
C LEU A 291 36.02 4.52 7.96
N ASP A 292 35.99 5.67 7.27
CA ASP A 292 36.87 6.27 6.27
C ASP A 292 37.30 5.31 5.15
N THR A 293 36.39 5.09 4.21
CA THR A 293 36.75 4.79 2.82
C THR A 293 35.86 5.64 1.93
N ILE A 294 36.46 6.77 1.56
CA ILE A 294 36.05 7.74 0.56
C ILE A 294 35.95 7.01 -0.79
N ASP A 295 34.76 7.00 -1.39
CA ASP A 295 34.59 6.72 -2.81
C ASP A 295 34.10 8.02 -3.42
N GLU A 296 35.00 8.66 -4.17
CA GLU A 296 34.78 9.89 -4.93
C GLU A 296 33.70 9.60 -5.98
N ILE A 297 32.44 9.93 -5.67
CA ILE A 297 31.43 10.08 -6.71
C ILE A 297 31.67 11.44 -7.34
N GLU A 298 32.20 11.37 -8.56
CA GLU A 298 32.43 12.47 -9.47
C GLU A 298 31.20 13.39 -9.52
N ASP A 299 31.42 14.67 -9.21
CA ASP A 299 30.49 15.75 -9.46
C ASP A 299 30.26 15.86 -10.99
N ASP A 300 29.26 15.14 -11.49
CA ASP A 300 28.68 15.36 -12.82
C ASP A 300 27.89 16.66 -12.76
N ASP A 301 28.59 17.76 -13.06
CA ASP A 301 28.06 19.11 -13.28
C ASP A 301 27.31 19.16 -14.61
N GLY A 302 26.33 18.27 -14.76
CA GLY A 302 25.49 18.05 -15.93
C GLY A 302 24.64 19.26 -16.32
N ASP A 303 25.31 20.31 -16.73
CA ASP A 303 24.91 21.44 -17.54
C ASP A 303 24.60 20.88 -18.93
N SER A 304 23.57 20.03 -18.98
CA SER A 304 23.00 19.57 -20.23
C SER A 304 22.19 20.71 -20.82
N ASP A 305 22.90 21.59 -21.53
CA ASP A 305 22.43 22.65 -22.44
C ASP A 305 21.57 22.06 -23.57
N TRP A 306 20.41 21.50 -23.21
CA TRP A 306 19.34 21.16 -24.16
C TRP A 306 18.44 22.35 -24.48
N GLU A 307 18.74 23.53 -23.94
CA GLU A 307 18.12 24.80 -24.29
C GLU A 307 19.06 25.60 -25.20
N ASP A 308 19.22 25.18 -26.46
CA ASP A 308 19.59 26.07 -27.58
C ASP A 308 19.50 25.32 -28.92
N VAL A 309 18.27 24.95 -29.28
CA VAL A 309 17.89 24.87 -30.71
C VAL A 309 16.98 26.07 -30.96
N GLU A 310 17.59 27.25 -31.02
CA GLU A 310 17.00 28.36 -31.76
C GLU A 310 17.06 27.95 -33.24
N SER A 311 15.95 27.39 -33.73
CA SER A 311 15.69 27.27 -35.16
C SER A 311 15.50 28.68 -35.70
N ASP A 312 16.61 29.24 -36.16
CA ASP A 312 16.71 30.47 -36.94
C ASP A 312 16.03 30.24 -38.31
N ASP A 313 14.70 30.31 -38.31
CA ASP A 313 13.88 30.33 -39.52
C ASP A 313 13.51 31.78 -39.86
N GLU A 314 14.52 32.62 -40.03
CA GLU A 314 14.42 33.95 -40.62
C GLU A 314 14.27 33.80 -42.15
N TYR A 315 13.07 33.46 -42.66
CA TYR A 315 12.73 33.69 -44.06
C TYR A 315 11.28 34.12 -44.29
N SER A 316 11.18 35.38 -44.69
CA SER A 316 10.24 35.94 -45.67
C SER A 316 8.80 36.26 -45.23
N ASP A 317 8.64 37.52 -44.83
CA ASP A 317 7.52 38.34 -45.31
C ASP A 317 7.41 38.18 -46.85
N GLU A 318 6.24 37.77 -47.33
CA GLU A 318 5.61 38.27 -48.56
C GLU A 318 4.20 37.65 -48.67
N ASP A 319 3.19 38.47 -48.36
CA ASP A 319 1.86 38.51 -48.96
C ASP A 319 1.20 37.17 -49.36
N SER A 320 0.36 36.62 -48.49
CA SER A 320 -0.71 35.70 -48.93
C SER A 320 -2.03 36.02 -48.24
N GLU A 321 -2.72 37.02 -48.80
CA GLU A 321 -4.17 37.16 -48.70
C GLU A 321 -4.82 35.84 -49.16
N GLY A 322 -5.34 35.02 -48.25
CA GLY A 322 -6.09 33.84 -48.70
C GLY A 322 -6.45 32.81 -47.65
N SER A 323 -7.76 32.70 -47.41
CA SER A 323 -8.44 31.51 -46.87
C SER A 323 -8.53 31.38 -45.35
N CYS A 324 -9.43 32.17 -44.77
CA CYS A 324 -10.15 31.82 -43.56
C CYS A 324 -11.00 30.57 -43.83
N THR A 325 -10.57 29.39 -43.38
CA THR A 325 -11.44 28.21 -43.34
C THR A 325 -12.39 28.33 -42.16
N TYR A 326 -13.55 28.90 -42.45
CA TYR A 326 -14.74 28.87 -41.62
C TYR A 326 -15.32 27.44 -41.69
N TRP A 327 -15.31 26.72 -40.57
CA TRP A 327 -16.03 25.46 -40.47
C TRP A 327 -17.49 25.77 -40.14
N GLU A 328 -18.34 25.79 -41.17
CA GLU A 328 -19.79 25.69 -40.99
C GLU A 328 -20.08 24.35 -40.32
N VAL A 329 -20.64 24.42 -39.11
CA VAL A 329 -21.31 23.30 -38.46
C VAL A 329 -22.58 23.02 -39.26
N GLU A 330 -22.53 22.03 -40.14
CA GLU A 330 -23.74 21.44 -40.72
C GLU A 330 -24.44 20.63 -39.62
N GLU A 331 -25.52 21.20 -39.11
CA GLU A 331 -26.61 20.47 -38.45
C GLU A 331 -27.25 19.49 -39.46
N GLU A 332 -27.84 18.40 -38.94
CA GLU A 332 -28.68 17.39 -39.61
C GLU A 332 -28.05 16.02 -39.95
N ALA A 333 -27.73 15.24 -38.90
CA ALA A 333 -27.71 13.78 -39.00
C ALA A 333 -29.15 13.23 -39.06
N SER A 334 -29.65 13.03 -40.28
CA SER A 334 -30.92 12.35 -40.56
C SER A 334 -30.82 10.85 -40.30
N PHE A 335 -31.73 10.30 -39.50
CA PHE A 335 -31.86 8.86 -39.24
C PHE A 335 -32.75 8.20 -40.32
N ILE A 336 -32.36 7.00 -40.76
CA ILE A 336 -33.17 6.16 -41.66
C ILE A 336 -34.03 5.24 -40.79
N VAL A 337 -35.36 5.36 -40.89
CA VAL A 337 -36.32 4.41 -40.31
C VAL A 337 -36.79 3.49 -41.43
N PHE A 338 -36.57 2.18 -41.29
CA PHE A 338 -37.25 1.17 -42.11
C PHE A 338 -38.58 0.82 -41.42
N GLY A 339 -39.70 1.14 -42.07
CA GLY A 339 -41.02 0.67 -41.67
C GLY A 339 -41.25 -0.75 -42.17
N GLU A 340 -41.82 -1.60 -41.32
CA GLU A 340 -42.34 -2.92 -41.67
C GLU A 340 -43.74 -2.76 -42.30
N ASP A 341 -43.99 -3.49 -43.39
CA ASP A 341 -45.30 -3.63 -44.07
C ASP A 341 -46.32 -4.41 -43.23
#